data_AF-A0ABD5S4S2-F1
#
_entry.id   AF-A0ABD5S4S2-F1
#
_cell.length_a   1.000
_cell.length_b   1.000
_cell.length_c   1.000
_cell.angle_alpha   90.00
_cell.angle_beta   90.00
_cell.angle_gamma   90.00
#
_symmetry.space_group_name_H-M   'P 1'
#
loop_
_entity.id
_entity.type
_entity.pdbx_description
1 polymer ?
#
loop_
_entity_poly.entity_id
_entity_poly.type
_entity_poly.pdbx_seq_one_letter_code
_entity_poly.pdbx_strand_id
1 'polypeptide(L)'
;MDLDERIARRRRPGTEPRLVLDYDALNPVSHSTEPTDRGPTLERLLDHLDPAFDDRLPPNAYVYGPKGVGKSAALDPLFARLGDLSGHSRRTIPTTTRGGSQVSIEFTYVDARCASSEFALSHAVLDALDDERVPEQGLGIDRIRSRLGERLG
;
A
#
# COMPACT_ATOMS: atom_id res chain seq x y z
N MET A 1 -13.21 5.15 -46.29
CA MET A 1 -11.89 5.47 -45.71
C MET A 1 -11.17 4.16 -45.49
N ASP A 2 -10.05 3.97 -46.19
CA ASP A 2 -9.42 2.67 -46.42
C ASP A 2 -8.28 2.38 -45.42
N LEU A 3 -8.04 1.11 -45.10
CA LEU A 3 -7.06 0.67 -44.11
C LEU A 3 -5.63 1.03 -44.54
N ASP A 4 -5.38 0.96 -45.84
CA ASP A 4 -4.08 1.25 -46.45
C ASP A 4 -3.67 2.72 -46.31
N GLU A 5 -4.66 3.62 -46.37
CA GLU A 5 -4.47 5.06 -46.20
C GLU A 5 -4.01 5.40 -44.76
N ARG A 6 -4.47 4.62 -43.77
CA ARG A 6 -4.05 4.75 -42.37
C ARG A 6 -2.63 4.24 -42.14
N ILE A 7 -2.21 3.19 -42.85
CA ILE A 7 -0.86 2.60 -42.73
C ILE A 7 0.18 3.52 -43.38
N ALA A 8 -0.13 4.08 -44.56
CA ALA A 8 0.76 5.01 -45.26
C ALA A 8 1.07 6.26 -44.43
N ARG A 9 0.07 6.77 -43.69
CA ARG A 9 0.22 7.94 -42.82
C ARG A 9 1.16 7.71 -41.63
N ARG A 10 1.27 6.47 -41.12
CA ARG A 10 2.18 6.09 -40.02
C ARG A 10 3.61 5.77 -40.46
N ARG A 11 3.85 5.61 -41.77
CA ARG A 11 5.16 5.22 -42.32
C ARG A 11 6.01 6.40 -42.83
N ARG A 12 5.52 7.64 -42.81
CA ARG A 12 6.34 8.82 -43.17
C ARG A 12 7.26 9.20 -42.01
N PRO A 13 8.59 9.16 -42.17
CA PRO A 13 9.51 9.71 -41.18
C PRO A 13 9.58 11.23 -41.37
N GLY A 14 8.90 11.95 -40.50
CA GLY A 14 8.85 13.41 -40.55
C GLY A 14 8.21 13.99 -39.30
N THR A 15 9.03 14.22 -38.28
CA THR A 15 8.81 15.15 -37.15
C THR A 15 7.48 14.98 -36.40
N GLU A 16 7.41 13.98 -35.51
CA GLU A 16 6.40 13.93 -34.45
C GLU A 16 7.03 14.28 -33.08
N PRO A 17 6.33 15.02 -32.21
CA PRO A 17 6.76 15.24 -30.83
C PRO A 17 6.79 13.89 -30.13
N ARG A 18 7.85 13.66 -29.35
CA ARG A 18 8.06 12.46 -28.54
C ARG A 18 6.95 12.35 -27.48
N LEU A 19 5.80 11.80 -27.87
CA LEU A 19 4.63 11.62 -27.02
C LEU A 19 4.85 10.35 -26.19
N VAL A 20 4.82 10.50 -24.87
CA VAL A 20 5.31 9.58 -23.81
C VAL A 20 6.78 9.83 -23.47
N LEU A 21 7.00 10.88 -22.68
CA LEU A 21 8.25 11.19 -21.99
C LEU A 21 8.41 10.40 -20.68
N ASP A 22 7.35 9.76 -20.20
CA ASP A 22 7.35 9.02 -18.95
C ASP A 22 6.51 7.74 -19.05
N TYR A 23 7.21 6.61 -19.12
CA TYR A 23 6.59 5.29 -19.17
C TYR A 23 6.06 4.84 -17.79
N ASP A 24 6.49 5.49 -16.69
CA ASP A 24 5.96 5.21 -15.36
C ASP A 24 4.53 5.74 -15.20
N ALA A 25 4.13 6.80 -15.91
CA ALA A 25 2.75 7.29 -15.89
C ALA A 25 1.72 6.31 -16.50
N LEU A 26 2.18 5.29 -17.22
CA LEU A 26 1.35 4.23 -17.83
C LEU A 26 1.51 2.88 -17.12
N ASN A 27 2.37 2.81 -16.10
CA ASN A 27 2.58 1.60 -15.35
C ASN A 27 1.38 1.38 -14.41
N PRO A 28 0.64 0.27 -14.50
CA PRO A 28 -0.48 -0.02 -13.60
C PRO A 28 -0.06 -0.18 -12.13
N VAL A 29 1.25 -0.21 -11.87
CA VAL A 29 1.91 -0.28 -10.55
C VAL A 29 2.51 1.08 -10.14
N SER A 30 2.48 2.08 -11.00
CA SER A 30 2.89 3.44 -10.66
C SER A 30 1.71 4.20 -10.08
N HIS A 31 1.72 4.30 -8.76
CA HIS A 31 0.75 5.08 -8.03
C HIS A 31 1.24 6.53 -7.97
N SER A 32 0.54 7.42 -8.68
CA SER A 32 0.68 8.86 -8.47
C SER A 32 0.59 9.17 -6.98
N THR A 33 1.46 10.05 -6.50
CA THR A 33 1.56 10.45 -5.08
C THR A 33 0.24 10.97 -4.51
N GLU A 34 -0.61 11.48 -5.40
CA GLU A 34 -1.98 11.87 -5.11
C GLU A 34 -2.89 11.25 -6.19
N PRO A 35 -3.82 10.34 -5.82
CA PRO A 35 -4.72 9.73 -6.78
C PRO A 35 -5.77 10.75 -7.23
N THR A 36 -5.66 11.22 -8.48
CA THR A 36 -6.63 12.15 -9.08
C THR A 36 -8.05 11.55 -9.03
N ASP A 37 -9.03 12.36 -8.62
CA ASP A 37 -10.45 12.01 -8.51
C ASP A 37 -10.80 10.97 -7.41
N ARG A 38 -9.94 10.85 -6.38
CA ARG A 38 -10.16 9.92 -5.25
C ARG A 38 -10.23 10.54 -3.87
N GLY A 39 -10.11 11.87 -3.78
CA GLY A 39 -10.17 12.63 -2.53
C GLY A 39 -11.30 12.17 -1.59
N PRO A 40 -12.58 12.16 -2.02
CA PRO A 40 -13.68 11.77 -1.13
C PRO A 40 -13.61 10.34 -0.59
N THR A 41 -13.00 9.40 -1.32
CA THR A 41 -12.82 8.03 -0.83
C THR A 41 -11.67 7.96 0.16
N LEU A 42 -10.59 8.69 -0.12
CA LEU A 42 -9.43 8.77 0.76
C LEU A 42 -9.80 9.41 2.10
N GLU A 43 -10.54 10.53 2.08
CA GLU A 43 -11.04 11.19 3.29
C GLU A 43 -11.90 10.24 4.13
N ARG A 44 -12.85 9.50 3.51
CA ARG A 44 -13.64 8.51 4.25
C ARG A 44 -12.81 7.38 4.86
N LEU A 45 -11.72 6.98 4.19
CA LEU A 45 -10.80 6.00 4.76
C LEU A 45 -10.03 6.59 5.93
N LEU A 46 -9.58 7.84 5.83
CA LEU A 46 -8.91 8.56 6.91
C LEU A 46 -9.84 8.79 8.11
N ASP A 47 -11.09 9.22 7.88
CA ASP A 47 -12.13 9.35 8.91
C ASP A 47 -12.35 8.02 9.66
N HIS A 48 -12.29 6.90 8.95
CA HIS A 48 -12.43 5.57 9.54
C HIS A 48 -11.18 5.15 10.34
N LEU A 49 -10.00 5.57 9.88
CA LEU A 49 -8.72 5.33 10.55
C LEU A 49 -8.42 6.34 11.65
N ASP A 50 -9.24 7.38 11.83
CA ASP A 50 -9.03 8.46 12.80
C ASP A 50 -8.72 7.96 14.23
N PRO A 51 -9.40 6.91 14.77
CA PRO A 51 -9.05 6.36 16.08
C PRO A 51 -7.59 5.92 16.20
N ALA A 52 -6.96 5.49 15.09
CA ALA A 52 -5.58 5.02 15.09
C ALA A 52 -4.58 6.15 15.38
N PHE A 53 -4.91 7.40 15.04
CA PHE A 53 -4.06 8.55 15.37
C PHE A 53 -4.14 8.94 16.85
N ASP A 54 -5.13 8.40 17.58
CA ASP A 54 -5.30 8.53 19.03
C ASP A 54 -4.86 7.26 19.81
N ASP A 55 -4.01 6.41 19.23
CA ASP A 55 -3.60 5.12 19.81
C ASP A 55 -4.78 4.17 20.15
N ARG A 56 -5.90 4.27 19.40
CA ARG A 56 -7.06 3.37 19.53
C ARG A 56 -7.23 2.52 18.27
N LEU A 57 -7.62 1.26 18.45
CA LEU A 57 -7.87 0.38 17.30
C LEU A 57 -9.13 0.87 16.54
N PRO A 58 -9.05 1.18 15.24
CA PRO A 58 -10.22 1.50 14.45
C PRO A 58 -11.11 0.25 14.27
N PRO A 59 -12.43 0.41 14.07
CA PRO A 59 -13.31 -0.72 13.79
C PRO A 59 -12.92 -1.40 12.45
N ASN A 60 -13.30 -2.66 12.27
CA ASN A 60 -13.07 -3.34 10.99
C ASN A 60 -13.86 -2.66 9.86
N ALA A 61 -13.22 -2.45 8.71
CA ALA A 61 -13.85 -1.94 7.50
C ALA A 61 -13.75 -2.95 6.35
N TYR A 62 -14.70 -2.84 5.41
CA TYR A 62 -14.69 -3.60 4.17
C TYR A 62 -14.86 -2.66 2.97
N VAL A 63 -13.86 -2.62 2.10
CA VAL A 63 -13.88 -1.78 0.88
C VAL A 63 -14.32 -2.63 -0.30
N TYR A 64 -15.50 -2.31 -0.83
CA TYR A 64 -16.12 -3.02 -1.94
C TYR A 64 -16.25 -2.15 -3.19
N GLY A 65 -16.19 -2.80 -4.34
CA GLY A 65 -16.51 -2.20 -5.64
C GLY A 65 -16.10 -3.12 -6.79
N PRO A 66 -16.52 -2.82 -8.03
CA PRO A 66 -16.16 -3.61 -9.21
C PRO A 66 -14.64 -3.77 -9.40
N LYS A 67 -14.24 -4.80 -10.17
CA LYS A 67 -12.83 -4.94 -10.59
C LYS A 67 -12.45 -3.74 -11.47
N GLY A 68 -11.24 -3.21 -11.28
CA GLY A 68 -10.74 -2.06 -12.05
C GLY A 68 -11.18 -0.70 -11.51
N VAL A 69 -12.03 -0.63 -10.47
CA VAL A 69 -12.41 0.65 -9.84
C VAL A 69 -11.27 1.26 -9.00
N GLY A 70 -10.06 0.69 -8.99
CA GLY A 70 -8.90 1.31 -8.34
C GLY A 70 -8.84 1.18 -6.81
N LYS A 71 -9.43 0.13 -6.21
CA LYS A 71 -9.36 -0.10 -4.75
C LYS A 71 -7.91 -0.22 -4.25
N SER A 72 -7.14 -1.14 -4.83
CA SER A 72 -5.72 -1.32 -4.51
C SER A 72 -4.92 -0.05 -4.81
N ALA A 73 -5.22 0.64 -5.93
CA ALA A 73 -4.56 1.90 -6.26
C ALA A 73 -4.82 3.04 -5.27
N ALA A 74 -5.82 2.93 -4.39
CA ALA A 74 -6.05 3.87 -3.29
C ALA A 74 -5.49 3.35 -1.96
N LEU A 75 -5.67 2.06 -1.65
CA LEU A 75 -5.25 1.47 -0.38
C LEU A 75 -3.73 1.28 -0.31
N ASP A 76 -3.11 0.74 -1.35
CA ASP A 76 -1.68 0.42 -1.37
C ASP A 76 -0.81 1.68 -1.09
N PRO A 77 -0.98 2.82 -1.79
CA PRO A 77 -0.21 4.02 -1.48
C PRO A 77 -0.59 4.65 -0.13
N LEU A 78 -1.86 4.57 0.30
CA LEU A 78 -2.29 5.07 1.61
C LEU A 78 -1.55 4.36 2.74
N PHE A 79 -1.58 3.02 2.76
CA PHE A 79 -0.97 2.24 3.82
C PHE A 79 0.56 2.28 3.76
N ALA A 80 1.16 2.39 2.57
CA ALA A 80 2.60 2.66 2.43
C ALA A 80 3.00 3.98 3.11
N ARG A 81 2.23 5.05 2.90
CA ARG A 81 2.49 6.36 3.52
C ARG A 81 2.27 6.36 5.03
N LEU A 82 1.23 5.69 5.51
CA LEU A 82 0.98 5.53 6.95
C LEU A 82 2.10 4.72 7.63
N GLY A 83 2.60 3.67 6.97
CA GLY A 83 3.75 2.90 7.44
C GLY A 83 5.02 3.75 7.54
N ASP A 84 5.33 4.55 6.52
CA ASP A 84 6.48 5.46 6.53
C ASP A 84 6.41 6.45 7.71
N LEU A 85 5.26 7.08 7.93
CA LEU A 85 5.07 8.05 9.03
C LEU A 85 5.30 7.40 10.41
N SER A 86 4.82 6.17 10.57
CA SER A 86 5.00 5.37 11.80
C SER A 86 6.49 5.03 12.01
N GLY A 87 7.19 4.62 10.95
CA GLY A 87 8.61 4.31 11.00
C GLY A 87 9.53 5.53 11.27
N HIS A 88 9.16 6.72 10.79
CA HIS A 88 9.89 7.96 11.08
C HIS A 88 9.72 8.39 12.54
N SER A 89 8.55 8.17 13.14
CA SER A 89 8.30 8.42 14.56
C SER A 89 9.30 7.62 15.44
N ARG A 90 9.58 6.36 15.06
CA ARG A 90 10.52 5.45 15.74
C ARG A 90 11.99 5.86 15.65
N ARG A 91 12.35 6.79 14.74
CA ARG A 91 13.74 7.23 14.47
C ARG A 91 14.06 8.66 14.95
N THR A 92 13.11 9.33 15.61
CA THR A 92 13.34 10.71 16.05
C THR A 92 14.29 10.79 17.24
N ILE A 93 15.33 11.61 17.08
CA ILE A 93 16.27 11.97 18.15
C ILE A 93 15.45 12.64 19.27
N PRO A 94 15.56 12.18 20.54
CA PRO A 94 14.84 12.79 21.63
C PRO A 94 15.34 14.23 21.80
N THR A 95 14.57 15.18 21.30
CA THR A 95 14.83 16.62 21.47
C THR A 95 13.85 17.14 22.51
N THR A 96 14.33 18.00 23.41
CA THR A 96 13.61 18.40 24.63
C THR A 96 12.45 19.38 24.39
N THR A 97 12.05 19.58 23.13
CA THR A 97 10.97 20.50 22.75
C THR A 97 9.63 19.80 22.85
N ARG A 98 8.80 20.28 23.77
CA ARG A 98 7.41 19.89 24.00
C ARG A 98 6.63 19.83 22.66
N GLY A 99 6.31 18.63 22.19
CA GLY A 99 5.45 18.45 21.02
C GLY A 99 5.03 16.99 20.82
N GLY A 100 3.75 16.70 21.10
CA GLY A 100 2.99 15.55 20.60
C GLY A 100 3.34 14.17 21.14
N SER A 101 2.32 13.42 21.59
CA SER A 101 2.45 11.98 21.82
C SER A 101 2.97 11.30 20.54
N GLN A 102 3.97 10.45 20.67
CA GLN A 102 4.43 9.62 19.55
C GLN A 102 3.32 8.60 19.28
N VAL A 103 2.65 8.69 18.12
CA VAL A 103 1.70 7.65 17.68
C VAL A 103 2.46 6.34 17.64
N SER A 104 2.02 5.38 18.44
CA SER A 104 2.66 4.07 18.62
C SER A 104 2.10 3.00 17.69
N ILE A 105 1.11 3.36 16.88
CA ILE A 105 0.44 2.46 15.94
C ILE A 105 1.29 2.24 14.69
N GLU A 106 1.43 0.97 14.31
CA GLU A 106 2.05 0.53 13.07
C GLU A 106 0.99 0.15 12.05
N PHE A 107 1.20 0.58 10.80
CA PHE A 107 0.32 0.23 9.68
C PHE A 107 1.04 -0.72 8.75
N THR A 108 0.42 -1.88 8.51
CA THR A 108 0.94 -2.90 7.60
C THR A 108 -0.11 -3.27 6.55
N TYR A 109 0.36 -3.54 5.33
CA TYR A 109 -0.45 -4.01 4.21
C TYR A 109 -0.07 -5.42 3.81
N VAL A 110 -1.06 -6.31 3.72
CA VAL A 110 -0.87 -7.71 3.29
C VAL A 110 -1.77 -8.02 2.10
N ASP A 111 -1.15 -8.38 0.97
CA ASP A 111 -1.90 -8.84 -0.20
C ASP A 111 -2.23 -10.33 -0.09
N ALA A 112 -3.45 -10.62 0.37
CA ALA A 112 -3.95 -11.99 0.50
C ALA A 112 -4.04 -12.74 -0.85
N ARG A 113 -4.00 -12.06 -2.01
CA ARG A 113 -3.97 -12.73 -3.32
C ARG A 113 -2.67 -13.53 -3.53
N CYS A 114 -1.60 -13.14 -2.85
CA CYS A 114 -0.32 -13.84 -2.86
C CYS A 114 -0.25 -14.97 -1.82
N ALA A 115 -1.19 -15.02 -0.86
CA ALA A 115 -1.24 -16.01 0.21
C ALA A 115 -2.23 -17.13 -0.12
N SER A 116 -1.74 -18.23 -0.69
CA SER A 116 -2.56 -19.37 -1.13
C SER A 116 -3.04 -20.30 0.00
N SER A 117 -2.62 -20.05 1.24
CA SER A 117 -2.98 -20.85 2.42
C SER A 117 -3.01 -19.99 3.68
N GLU A 118 -3.65 -20.50 4.74
CA GLU A 118 -3.62 -19.86 6.06
C GLU A 118 -2.20 -19.68 6.58
N PHE A 119 -1.32 -20.64 6.32
CA PHE A 119 0.09 -20.53 6.65
C PHE A 119 0.76 -19.37 5.93
N ALA A 120 0.57 -19.27 4.61
CA ALA A 120 1.13 -18.20 3.81
C ALA A 120 0.61 -16.82 4.25
N LEU A 121 -0.67 -16.72 4.64
CA LEU A 121 -1.25 -15.47 5.14
C LEU A 121 -0.64 -15.10 6.50
N SER A 122 -0.58 -16.06 7.43
CA SER A 122 -0.03 -15.82 8.77
C SER A 122 1.46 -15.49 8.72
N HIS A 123 2.21 -16.17 7.84
CA HIS A 123 3.61 -15.88 7.57
C HIS A 123 3.79 -14.47 6.99
N ALA A 124 3.00 -14.09 5.98
CA ALA A 124 3.08 -12.75 5.38
C ALA A 124 2.73 -11.63 6.38
N VAL A 125 1.75 -11.85 7.26
CA VAL A 125 1.44 -10.89 8.34
C VAL A 125 2.62 -10.78 9.30
N LEU A 126 3.20 -11.91 9.73
CA LEU A 126 4.33 -11.90 10.66
C LEU A 126 5.58 -11.24 10.05
N ASP A 127 5.90 -11.56 8.79
CA ASP A 127 7.03 -10.99 8.05
C ASP A 127 6.89 -9.48 7.85
N ALA A 128 5.65 -8.99 7.73
CA ALA A 128 5.38 -7.56 7.63
C ALA A 128 5.38 -6.81 8.99
N LEU A 129 5.37 -7.52 10.13
CA LEU A 129 5.44 -6.94 11.48
C LEU A 129 6.83 -7.07 12.12
N ASP A 130 7.64 -8.02 11.63
CA ASP A 130 8.99 -8.23 12.13
C ASP A 130 10.03 -7.41 11.34
N ASP A 131 10.96 -6.80 12.07
CA ASP A 131 12.10 -6.09 11.47
C ASP A 131 13.08 -7.08 10.78
N GLU A 132 13.03 -8.37 11.15
CA GLU A 132 13.81 -9.46 10.58
C GLU A 132 12.95 -10.37 9.71
N ARG A 133 13.47 -10.79 8.55
CA ARG A 133 12.78 -11.72 7.66
C ARG A 133 12.45 -13.03 8.36
N VAL A 134 11.19 -13.45 8.25
CA VAL A 134 10.70 -14.71 8.79
C VAL A 134 11.07 -15.85 7.83
N PRO A 135 11.75 -16.90 8.30
CA PRO A 135 12.09 -18.06 7.46
C PRO A 135 10.86 -18.66 6.74
N GLU A 136 11.00 -18.92 5.44
CA GLU A 136 9.94 -19.54 4.63
C GLU A 136 9.74 -21.03 4.96
N GLN A 137 10.75 -21.69 5.52
CA GLN A 137 10.75 -23.12 5.81
C GLN A 137 11.18 -23.39 7.25
N GLY A 138 10.75 -24.54 7.78
CA GLY A 138 11.13 -25.00 9.13
C GLY A 138 10.34 -24.34 10.27
N LEU A 139 9.31 -23.54 9.95
CA LEU A 139 8.36 -23.00 10.92
C LEU A 139 7.00 -23.70 10.77
N GLY A 140 6.49 -24.23 11.88
CA GLY A 140 5.11 -24.71 11.95
C GLY A 140 4.12 -23.56 12.17
N ILE A 141 2.86 -23.77 11.77
CA ILE A 141 1.79 -22.77 11.93
C ILE A 141 1.59 -22.33 13.39
N ASP A 142 1.73 -23.26 14.35
CA ASP A 142 1.58 -22.96 15.77
C ASP A 142 2.65 -21.98 16.26
N ARG A 143 3.87 -22.09 15.73
CA ARG A 143 4.97 -21.18 16.07
C ARG A 143 4.75 -19.79 15.49
N ILE A 144 4.21 -19.70 14.26
CA ILE A 144 3.82 -18.43 13.66
C ILE A 144 2.72 -17.78 14.49
N ARG A 145 1.68 -18.52 14.84
CA ARG A 145 0.56 -18.03 15.67
C ARG A 145 1.02 -17.57 17.06
N SER A 146 1.91 -18.32 17.71
CA SER A 146 2.49 -17.92 19.01
C SER A 146 3.21 -16.57 18.90
N ARG A 147 4.09 -16.43 17.89
CA ARG A 147 4.87 -15.20 17.68
C ARG A 147 4.00 -14.01 17.28
N LEU A 148 2.94 -14.24 16.49
CA LEU A 148 1.92 -13.23 16.21
C LEU A 148 1.19 -12.80 17.49
N GLY A 149 0.80 -13.74 18.35
CA GLY A 149 0.18 -13.43 19.65
C GLY A 149 1.10 -12.58 20.53
N GLU A 150 2.37 -12.95 20.64
CA GLU A 150 3.38 -12.18 21.39
C GLU A 150 3.58 -10.77 20.84
N ARG A 151 3.49 -10.59 19.52
CA ARG A 151 3.62 -9.27 18.86
C ARG A 151 2.36 -8.41 18.98
N LEU A 152 1.17 -9.01 19.02
CA LEU A 152 -0.10 -8.30 18.98
C LEU A 152 -0.70 -8.05 20.37
N GLY A 153 -0.22 -8.73 21.42
CA GLY A 153 -0.67 -8.55 22.81
C GLY A 153 -1.81 -9.48 23.20
#